data_AF-A0A662KG92-F1
#
_entry.id   AF-A0A662KG92-F1
#
_cell.length_a   1.000
_cell.length_b   1.000
_cell.length_c   1.000
_cell.angle_alpha   90.00
_cell.angle_beta   90.00
_cell.angle_gamma   90.00
#
_symmetry.space_group_name_H-M   'P 1'
#
loop_
_entity.id
_entity.type
_entity.pdbx_description
1 polymer ?
#
loop_
_entity_poly.entity_id
_entity_poly.type
_entity_poly.pdbx_seq_one_letter_code
_entity_poly.pdbx_strand_id
1 'polypeptide(L)' 'GWNTIGWWKTRATTASFLASQVTDCEIVAMWDAASGSYTTFIVGITPPGSPWDFTVDYGMGLLVKVSTGGIWTGA' A
#
# COMPACT_ATOMS: atom_id res chain seq x y z
N GLY A 1 -0.76 -0.34 -13.98
CA GLY A 1 -1.16 -1.74 -13.79
C GLY A 1 -0.99 -2.16 -12.34
N TRP A 2 -1.11 -3.46 -12.04
CA TRP A 2 -0.82 -4.02 -10.72
C TRP A 2 0.64 -4.45 -10.61
N ASN A 3 1.29 -4.09 -9.49
CA ASN A 3 2.67 -4.44 -9.19
C ASN A 3 2.77 -5.00 -7.77
N THR A 4 3.67 -5.96 -7.55
CA THR A 4 4.01 -6.45 -6.21
C THR A 4 5.20 -5.68 -5.66
N ILE A 5 5.11 -5.22 -4.41
CA ILE A 5 6.23 -4.63 -3.69
C ILE A 5 6.39 -5.29 -2.31
N GLY A 6 7.63 -5.42 -1.85
CA GLY A 6 7.94 -5.86 -0.50
C GLY A 6 8.37 -4.66 0.35
N TRP A 7 7.79 -4.51 1.54
CA TRP A 7 8.24 -3.50 2.50
C TRP A 7 9.49 -3.97 3.23
N TRP A 8 10.64 -3.43 2.86
CA TRP A 8 11.94 -3.84 3.38
C TRP A 8 12.47 -2.95 4.51
N LYS A 9 11.75 -1.87 4.87
CA LYS A 9 12.21 -0.97 5.93
C LYS A 9 11.83 -1.52 7.29
N THR A 10 12.74 -1.40 8.26
CA THR A 10 12.52 -1.84 9.65
C THR A 10 11.52 -0.97 10.40
N ARG A 11 11.23 0.24 9.89
CA ARG A 11 10.16 1.10 10.40
C ARG A 11 8.83 0.74 9.76
N ALA A 12 7.79 0.67 10.58
CA ALA A 12 6.41 0.60 10.09
C ALA A 12 6.03 1.90 9.37
N THR A 13 5.08 1.79 8.45
CA THR A 13 4.42 2.93 7.80
C THR A 13 2.92 2.66 7.68
N THR A 14 2.16 3.57 7.09
CA THR A 14 0.76 3.36 6.74
C THR A 14 0.58 3.17 5.23
N ALA A 15 -0.53 2.56 4.84
CA ALA A 15 -0.92 2.43 3.44
C ALA A 15 -1.06 3.80 2.76
N SER A 16 -1.62 4.79 3.45
CA SER A 16 -1.76 6.16 2.98
C SER A 16 -0.41 6.85 2.74
N PHE A 17 0.54 6.69 3.66
CA PHE A 17 1.88 7.23 3.46
C PHE A 17 2.56 6.56 2.28
N LEU A 18 2.52 5.23 2.18
CA LEU A 18 3.10 4.51 1.06
C LEU A 18 2.49 4.94 -0.29
N ALA A 19 1.17 5.06 -0.36
CA ALA A 19 0.46 5.54 -1.55
C ALA A 19 0.92 6.95 -1.95
N SER A 20 1.19 7.83 -0.98
CA SER A 20 1.71 9.18 -1.27
C SER A 20 3.13 9.19 -1.86
N GLN A 21 3.90 8.11 -1.66
CA GLN A 21 5.27 7.99 -2.17
C GLN A 21 5.33 7.33 -3.56
N VAL A 22 4.23 6.72 -4.01
CA VAL A 22 4.13 6.08 -5.33
C VAL A 22 3.38 7.01 -6.26
N THR A 23 4.07 7.51 -7.30
CA THR A 23 3.46 8.36 -8.32
C THR A 23 2.27 7.67 -8.97
N ASP A 24 1.16 8.40 -9.11
CA ASP A 24 -0.09 7.93 -9.72
C ASP A 24 -0.64 6.63 -9.11
N CYS A 25 -0.44 6.44 -7.80
CA CYS A 25 -1.03 5.35 -7.05
C CYS A 25 -2.55 5.50 -6.93
N GLU A 26 -3.26 4.41 -7.20
CA GLU A 26 -4.73 4.34 -7.08
C GLU A 26 -5.16 3.47 -5.90
N ILE A 27 -4.47 2.34 -5.67
CA ILE A 27 -4.84 1.35 -4.64
C ILE A 27 -3.57 0.73 -4.04
N VAL A 28 -3.55 0.58 -2.72
CA VAL A 28 -2.61 -0.30 -2.00
C VAL A 28 -3.42 -1.42 -1.34
N ALA A 29 -3.04 -2.66 -1.59
CA ALA A 29 -3.73 -3.84 -1.05
C ALA A 29 -2.77 -4.76 -0.32
N MET A 30 -3.23 -5.28 0.81
CA MET A 30 -2.51 -6.22 1.67
C MET A 30 -3.39 -7.45 1.90
N TRP A 31 -2.80 -8.63 1.87
CA TRP A 31 -3.48 -9.84 2.32
C TRP A 31 -3.64 -9.83 3.85
N ASP A 32 -4.88 -9.83 4.31
CA ASP A 32 -5.21 -10.01 5.72
C ASP A 32 -5.54 -11.48 6.00
N ALA A 33 -4.65 -12.16 6.71
CA ALA A 33 -4.82 -13.56 7.06
C ALA A 33 -5.93 -13.79 8.09
N ALA A 34 -6.29 -12.79 8.90
CA ALA A 34 -7.35 -12.93 9.90
C ALA A 34 -8.73 -12.98 9.24
N SER A 35 -8.98 -12.14 8.23
CA SER A 35 -10.22 -12.17 7.45
C SER A 35 -10.17 -13.12 6.23
N GLY A 36 -8.98 -13.58 5.84
CA GLY A 36 -8.80 -14.39 4.62
C GLY A 36 -9.12 -13.62 3.34
N SER A 37 -8.87 -12.30 3.35
CA SER A 37 -9.23 -11.40 2.24
C SER A 37 -8.22 -10.27 2.08
N TYR A 38 -8.29 -9.53 0.97
CA TYR A 38 -7.47 -8.34 0.79
C TYR A 38 -8.10 -7.13 1.47
N THR A 39 -7.36 -6.48 2.36
CA THR A 39 -7.67 -5.12 2.82
C THR A 39 -7.10 -4.14 1.81
N THR A 40 -7.89 -3.14 1.42
CA THR A 40 -7.52 -2.18 0.39
C THR A 40 -7.64 -0.74 0.90
N PHE A 41 -6.62 0.05 0.61
CA PHE A 41 -6.63 1.50 0.75
C PHE A 41 -6.78 2.09 -0.66
N ILE A 42 -7.87 2.81 -0.91
CA ILE A 42 -8.18 3.40 -2.22
C ILE A 42 -7.92 4.90 -2.15
N VAL A 43 -6.97 5.38 -2.95
CA VAL A 43 -6.55 6.80 -2.95
C VAL A 43 -7.73 7.69 -3.36
N GLY A 44 -7.99 8.73 -2.57
CA GLY A 44 -9.11 9.66 -2.79
C GLY A 44 -10.48 9.18 -2.29
N ILE A 45 -10.61 7.91 -1.89
CA ILE A 45 -11.85 7.33 -1.33
C ILE A 45 -11.67 6.97 0.14
N THR A 46 -10.58 6.29 0.48
CA THR A 46 -10.24 5.91 1.85
C THR A 46 -9.49 7.05 2.54
N PRO A 47 -10.00 7.63 3.65
CA PRO A 47 -9.28 8.67 4.37
C PRO A 47 -8.03 8.12 5.08
N PRO A 48 -6.91 8.86 5.14
CA PRO A 48 -5.79 8.54 6.03
C PRO A 48 -6.24 8.45 7.49
N GLY A 49 -5.69 7.48 8.23
CA GLY A 49 -6.08 7.19 9.62
C GLY A 49 -7.44 6.48 9.77
N SER A 50 -8.13 6.15 8.68
CA SER A 50 -9.33 5.31 8.74
C SER A 50 -8.97 3.84 9.04
N PRO A 51 -9.94 2.98 9.40
CA PRO A 51 -9.68 1.56 9.64
C PRO A 51 -9.07 0.78 8.46
N TRP A 52 -9.18 1.33 7.23
CA TRP A 52 -8.59 0.75 6.02
C TRP A 52 -7.22 1.34 5.68
N ASP A 53 -6.74 2.33 6.45
CA ASP A 53 -5.36 2.81 6.40
C ASP A 53 -4.47 1.92 7.28
N PHE A 54 -4.29 0.68 6.83
CA PHE A 54 -3.59 -0.35 7.58
C PHE A 54 -2.09 -0.03 7.75
N THR A 55 -1.52 -0.54 8.85
CA THR A 55 -0.08 -0.52 9.08
C THR A 55 0.62 -1.46 8.10
N VAL A 56 1.73 -0.99 7.55
CA VAL A 56 2.65 -1.75 6.71
C VAL A 56 3.95 -1.94 7.50
N ASP A 57 4.13 -3.17 7.97
CA ASP A 57 5.29 -3.62 8.74
C ASP A 57 6.36 -4.26 7.84
N TYR A 58 7.57 -4.37 8.42
CA TYR A 58 8.71 -5.02 7.77
C TYR A 58 8.38 -6.44 7.29
N GLY A 59 8.76 -6.74 6.04
CA GLY A 59 8.58 -8.05 5.43
C GLY A 59 7.22 -8.27 4.76
N MET A 60 6.30 -7.30 4.84
CA MET A 60 4.99 -7.43 4.20
C MET A 60 5.06 -7.31 2.68
N GLY A 61 4.31 -8.18 1.99
CA GLY A 61 4.07 -8.09 0.56
C GLY A 61 2.78 -7.33 0.27
N LEU A 62 2.84 -6.40 -0.67
CA LEU A 62 1.73 -5.53 -1.06
C LEU A 62 1.48 -5.58 -2.56
N LEU A 63 0.23 -5.36 -2.94
CA LEU A 63 -0.18 -5.11 -4.31
C LEU A 63 -0.50 -3.63 -4.48
N VAL A 64 0.13 -3.00 -5.46
CA VAL A 64 -0.06 -1.57 -5.76
C VAL A 64 -0.58 -1.41 -7.17
N LYS A 65 -1.70 -0.69 -7.31
CA LYS A 65 -2.27 -0.29 -8.59
C LYS A 65 -1.83 1.13 -8.91
N VAL A 66 -1.24 1.31 -10.09
CA VAL A 66 -0.84 2.61 -10.65
C VAL A 66 -1.47 2.85 -12.02
N SER A 67 -1.74 4.11 -12.38
CA SER A 67 -2.29 4.46 -13.69
C SER A 67 -1.22 4.75 -14.74
N THR A 68 0.02 5.04 -14.33
CA THR A 68 1.16 5.34 -15.22
C THR A 68 2.36 4.42 -14.93
N GLY A 69 3.36 4.45 -15.82
CA GLY A 69 4.62 3.74 -15.65
C GLY A 69 5.68 4.61 -14.96
N GLY A 70 6.46 4.04 -14.05
CA GLY A 70 7.52 4.74 -13.35
C GLY A 70 8.38 3.81 -12.49
N ILE A 71 9.43 4.35 -11.87
CA ILE A 71 10.29 3.64 -10.92
C ILE A 71 10.04 4.23 -9.53
N TRP A 72 9.69 3.37 -8.59
CA TRP A 72 9.65 3.71 -7.17
C TRP A 72 10.88 3.11 -6.47
N THR A 73 11.58 3.91 -5.65
CA THR A 73 12.88 3.55 -5.05
C THR A 73 12.86 3.36 -3.53
N GLY A 74 11.68 3.32 -2.89
CA GLY A 74 11.58 3.02 -1.46
C GLY A 74 11.86 4.21 -0.53
N ALA A 75 10.85 5.10 -0.40
CA ALA A 75 10.66 6.22 0.55
C ALA A 75 11.27 6.10 1.96
#